data_AF-A0A7X8QM31-F1
#
_entry.id   AF-A0A7X8QM31-F1
#
_cell.length_a   1.000
_cell.length_b   1.000
_cell.length_c   1.000
_cell.angle_alpha   90.00
_cell.angle_beta   90.00
_cell.angle_gamma   90.00
#
_symmetry.space_group_name_H-M   'P 1'
#
loop_
_entity.id
_entity.type
_entity.pdbx_description
1 polymer ?
#
loop_
_entity_poly.entity_id
_entity_poly.type
_entity_poly.pdbx_seq_one_letter_code
_entity_poly.pdbx_strand_id
1 'polypeptide(L)'
;MAVQGVNLINNGIASPIKSVGNSDEGINFKNLLMDALNNVNTLEQESAKMTEDFIAGRTDDIHSVLIASEKASISLQFIMEVRNKVMEAYQEIMRMQV
;
A
#
# COMPACT_ATOMS: atom_id res chain seq x y z
N MET A 1 -34.11 -30.87 -36.43
CA MET A 1 -33.04 -30.38 -37.32
C MET A 1 -33.44 -28.98 -37.74
N ALA A 2 -32.94 -27.93 -37.08
CA ALA A 2 -31.60 -27.33 -37.20
C ALA A 2 -31.51 -26.40 -38.40
N VAL A 3 -31.80 -25.12 -38.17
CA VAL A 3 -31.07 -23.99 -38.75
C VAL A 3 -31.15 -22.83 -37.75
N GLN A 4 -30.21 -22.86 -36.80
CA GLN A 4 -29.63 -21.66 -36.20
C GLN A 4 -28.69 -21.04 -37.23
N GLY A 5 -28.74 -19.73 -37.37
CA GLY A 5 -27.70 -19.00 -38.09
C GLY A 5 -28.24 -17.76 -38.77
N VAL A 6 -28.37 -16.67 -38.00
CA VAL A 6 -27.92 -15.30 -38.33
C VAL A 6 -28.49 -14.34 -37.28
N ASN A 7 -27.92 -14.36 -36.07
CA ASN A 7 -28.07 -13.24 -35.13
C ASN A 7 -26.79 -13.04 -34.33
N LEU A 8 -25.67 -12.95 -35.06
CA LEU A 8 -24.31 -12.84 -34.53
C LEU A 8 -23.64 -11.54 -34.99
N ILE A 9 -24.33 -10.41 -35.07
CA ILE A 9 -23.66 -9.10 -35.22
C ILE A 9 -24.50 -7.98 -34.59
N ASN A 10 -24.77 -8.01 -33.28
CA ASN A 10 -25.15 -6.77 -32.56
C ASN A 10 -24.81 -6.75 -31.06
N ASN A 11 -23.84 -7.54 -30.62
CA ASN A 11 -23.50 -7.61 -29.21
C ASN A 11 -21.99 -7.70 -29.00
N GLY A 12 -21.28 -6.56 -29.14
CA GLY A 12 -19.82 -6.60 -29.08
C GLY A 12 -19.04 -5.31 -28.81
N ILE A 13 -19.66 -4.13 -28.69
CA ILE A 13 -18.92 -2.90 -28.33
C ILE A 13 -19.83 -1.89 -27.61
N ALA A 14 -20.32 -2.27 -26.45
CA ALA A 14 -20.76 -1.32 -25.44
C ALA A 14 -20.47 -1.94 -24.07
N SER A 15 -19.19 -2.17 -23.79
CA SER A 15 -18.77 -2.28 -22.39
C SER A 15 -19.21 -0.99 -21.70
N PRO A 16 -19.95 -1.06 -20.58
CA PRO A 16 -20.12 0.12 -19.76
C PRO A 16 -18.71 0.53 -19.35
N ILE A 17 -18.25 1.68 -19.85
CA ILE A 17 -17.18 2.44 -19.23
C ILE A 17 -17.58 2.47 -17.77
N LYS A 18 -16.79 1.79 -16.94
CA LYS A 18 -16.91 1.87 -15.50
C LYS A 18 -16.75 3.35 -15.19
N SER A 19 -17.89 4.02 -15.05
CA SER A 19 -17.96 5.33 -14.44
C SER A 19 -17.25 5.15 -13.11
N VAL A 20 -16.03 5.68 -13.02
CA VAL A 20 -15.40 5.99 -11.76
C VAL A 20 -16.33 7.01 -11.15
N GLY A 21 -17.33 6.50 -10.42
CA GLY A 21 -18.26 7.30 -9.67
C GLY A 21 -17.47 8.15 -8.69
N ASN A 22 -17.81 9.44 -8.67
CA ASN A 22 -17.57 10.38 -7.59
C ASN A 22 -16.33 10.10 -6.73
N SER A 23 -15.16 10.50 -7.20
CA SER A 23 -14.02 10.73 -6.32
C SER A 23 -14.15 12.11 -5.66
N ASP A 24 -15.25 12.31 -4.92
CA ASP A 24 -15.32 13.25 -3.79
C ASP A 24 -14.89 12.54 -2.49
N GLU A 25 -14.38 11.30 -2.58
CA GLU A 25 -13.56 10.70 -1.54
C GLU A 25 -12.11 11.07 -1.80
N GLY A 26 -11.71 12.26 -1.34
CA GLY A 26 -10.29 12.59 -1.20
C GLY A 26 -9.58 11.45 -0.49
N ILE A 27 -8.43 11.01 -1.04
CA ILE A 27 -7.62 9.92 -0.48
C ILE A 27 -7.51 10.12 1.03
N ASN A 28 -8.15 9.23 1.79
CA ASN A 28 -8.24 9.40 3.23
C ASN A 28 -6.86 9.14 3.84
N PHE A 29 -6.18 10.21 4.27
CA PHE A 29 -4.82 10.13 4.81
C PHE A 29 -4.69 9.11 5.95
N LYS A 30 -5.73 8.97 6.80
CA LYS A 30 -5.73 7.96 7.87
C LYS A 30 -5.66 6.55 7.28
N ASN A 31 -6.39 6.25 6.21
CA ASN A 31 -6.35 4.93 5.58
C ASN A 31 -4.96 4.67 4.95
N LEU A 32 -4.41 5.65 4.23
CA LEU A 32 -3.07 5.54 3.65
C LEU A 32 -1.97 5.35 4.72
N LEU A 33 -2.06 6.08 5.83
CA LEU A 33 -1.15 5.93 6.96
C LEU A 33 -1.29 4.55 7.63
N MET A 34 -2.52 4.05 7.76
CA MET A 34 -2.77 2.71 8.30
C MET A 34 -2.18 1.63 7.40
N ASP A 35 -2.34 1.76 6.09
CA ASP A 35 -1.77 0.82 5.12
C ASP A 35 -0.23 0.86 5.13
N ALA A 36 0.36 2.05 5.28
CA ALA A 36 1.80 2.20 5.43
C ALA A 36 2.33 1.57 6.74
N LEU A 37 1.63 1.77 7.86
CA LEU A 37 1.96 1.13 9.13
C LEU A 37 1.86 -0.39 9.05
N ASN A 38 0.83 -0.92 8.40
CA ASN A 38 0.68 -2.35 8.16
C ASN A 38 1.82 -2.91 7.30
N ASN A 39 2.27 -2.16 6.29
CA ASN A 39 3.44 -2.52 5.49
C ASN A 39 4.73 -2.58 6.34
N VAL A 40 4.99 -1.58 7.17
CA VAL A 40 6.17 -1.60 8.06
C VAL A 40 6.10 -2.76 9.06
N ASN A 41 4.94 -3.04 9.63
CA ASN A 41 4.75 -4.20 10.50
C ASN A 41 5.05 -5.53 9.76
N THR A 42 4.69 -5.61 8.48
CA THR A 42 5.00 -6.78 7.65
C THR A 42 6.50 -6.90 7.42
N LEU A 43 7.18 -5.79 7.11
CA LEU A 43 8.64 -5.75 6.92
C LEU A 43 9.41 -6.12 8.20
N GLU A 44 8.95 -5.64 9.36
CA GLU A 44 9.50 -6.02 10.67
C GLU A 44 9.35 -7.53 10.94
N GLN A 45 8.16 -8.09 10.69
CA GLN A 45 7.94 -9.54 10.85
C GLN A 45 8.77 -10.37 9.88
N GLU A 46 8.92 -9.91 8.64
CA GLU A 46 9.76 -10.57 7.64
C GLU A 46 11.23 -10.56 8.07
N SER A 47 11.74 -9.42 8.53
CA SER A 47 13.09 -9.29 9.07
C SER A 47 13.31 -10.19 10.30
N ALA A 48 12.35 -10.24 11.23
CA ALA A 48 12.40 -11.11 12.40
C ALA A 48 12.45 -12.59 12.01
N LYS A 49 11.61 -13.00 11.04
CA LYS A 49 11.59 -14.37 10.54
C LYS A 49 12.90 -14.74 9.86
N MET A 50 13.44 -13.88 9.00
CA MET A 50 14.73 -14.14 8.35
C MET A 50 15.87 -14.19 9.36
N THR A 51 15.82 -13.36 10.40
CA THR A 51 16.78 -13.42 11.52
C THR A 51 16.70 -14.75 12.25
N GLU A 52 15.48 -15.24 12.55
CA GLU A 52 15.27 -16.53 13.18
C GLU A 52 15.78 -17.69 12.31
N ASP A 53 15.47 -17.66 11.01
CA ASP A 53 15.93 -18.67 10.05
C ASP A 53 17.46 -18.67 9.88
N PHE A 54 18.09 -17.50 9.95
CA PHE A 54 19.54 -17.38 9.94
C PHE A 54 20.18 -17.96 11.21
N ILE A 55 19.67 -17.60 12.39
CA ILE A 55 20.18 -18.12 13.67
C ILE A 55 19.96 -19.64 13.77
N ALA A 56 18.85 -20.14 13.22
CA ALA A 56 18.55 -21.56 13.16
C ALA A 56 19.40 -22.35 12.12
N GLY A 57 20.25 -21.66 11.35
CA GLY A 57 21.07 -22.28 10.29
C GLY A 57 20.25 -22.78 9.10
N ARG A 58 19.01 -22.30 8.94
CA ARG A 58 18.13 -22.62 7.79
C ARG A 58 18.46 -21.77 6.57
N THR A 59 19.13 -20.64 6.75
CA THR A 59 19.65 -19.79 5.66
C THR A 59 21.03 -19.25 6.02
N ASP A 60 21.94 -19.19 5.05
CA ASP A 60 23.27 -18.56 5.20
C ASP A 60 23.28 -17.11 4.69
N ASP A 61 22.14 -16.60 4.25
CA ASP A 61 22.04 -15.27 3.66
C ASP A 61 21.85 -14.17 4.71
N ILE A 62 22.94 -13.84 5.40
CA ILE A 62 23.03 -12.68 6.31
C ILE A 62 22.71 -11.36 5.59
N HIS A 63 22.98 -11.25 4.28
CA HIS A 63 22.76 -10.02 3.53
C HIS A 63 21.28 -9.71 3.42
N SER A 64 20.45 -10.72 3.14
CA SER A 64 18.99 -10.57 3.09
C SER A 64 18.40 -10.15 4.44
N VAL A 65 18.90 -10.71 5.55
CA VAL A 65 18.48 -10.32 6.92
C VAL A 65 18.77 -8.84 7.17
N LEU A 66 20.01 -8.41 6.87
CA LEU A 66 20.45 -7.03 7.07
C LEU A 66 19.67 -6.06 6.18
N ILE A 67 19.48 -6.39 4.89
CA ILE A 67 18.71 -5.55 3.96
C ILE A 67 17.27 -5.37 4.45
N ALA A 68 16.64 -6.44 4.93
CA ALA A 68 15.27 -6.38 5.42
C ALA A 68 15.16 -5.54 6.71
N SER A 69 16.10 -5.71 7.64
CA SER A 69 16.17 -4.92 8.86
C SER A 69 16.35 -3.43 8.54
N GLU A 70 17.25 -3.11 7.62
CA GLU A 70 17.50 -1.72 7.21
C GLU A 70 16.27 -1.12 6.50
N LYS A 71 15.63 -1.89 5.62
CA LYS A 71 14.40 -1.48 4.93
C LYS A 71 13.30 -1.16 5.94
N ALA A 72 13.10 -2.00 6.96
CA ALA A 72 12.08 -1.77 7.97
C ALA A 72 12.36 -0.50 8.79
N SER A 73 13.63 -0.31 9.22
CA SER A 73 14.08 0.87 9.96
C SER A 73 13.89 2.18 9.18
N ILE A 74 14.37 2.24 7.93
CA ILE A 74 14.21 3.42 7.06
C ILE A 74 12.73 3.72 6.82
N SER A 75 11.91 2.68 6.57
CA SER A 75 10.48 2.85 6.32
C SER A 75 9.75 3.42 7.55
N LEU A 76 10.11 2.95 8.75
CA LEU A 76 9.57 3.48 10.01
C LEU A 76 9.95 4.95 10.21
N GLN A 77 11.21 5.29 9.98
CA GLN A 77 11.70 6.68 10.07
C GLN A 77 10.95 7.60 9.11
N PHE A 78 10.76 7.15 7.86
CA PHE A 78 10.00 7.90 6.87
C PHE A 78 8.55 8.16 7.32
N ILE A 79 7.87 7.15 7.88
CA ILE A 79 6.51 7.33 8.41
C ILE A 79 6.46 8.35 9.56
N MET A 80 7.47 8.34 10.44
CA MET A 80 7.55 9.34 11.51
C MET A 80 7.68 10.76 10.96
N GLU A 81 8.50 10.97 9.93
CA GLU A 81 8.61 12.27 9.26
C GLU A 81 7.29 12.69 8.60
N VAL A 82 6.62 11.78 7.90
CA VAL A 82 5.30 12.06 7.31
C VAL A 82 4.29 12.43 8.39
N ARG A 83 4.25 11.69 9.50
CA ARG A 83 3.38 12.00 10.66
C ARG A 83 3.66 13.41 11.20
N ASN A 84 4.93 13.76 11.37
CA ASN A 84 5.33 15.08 11.86
C ASN A 84 4.86 16.18 10.90
N LYS A 85 5.06 16.02 9.58
CA LYS A 85 4.62 17.01 8.59
C LYS A 85 3.11 17.17 8.51
N VAL A 86 2.34 16.11 8.69
CA VAL A 86 0.88 16.22 8.77
C VAL A 86 0.44 17.00 10.01
N MET A 87 1.09 16.76 11.17
CA MET A 87 0.80 17.53 12.38
C MET A 87 1.19 19.01 12.24
N GLU A 88 2.34 19.30 11.63
CA GLU A 88 2.77 20.67 11.33
C GLU A 88 1.78 21.37 10.40
N ALA A 89 1.35 20.71 9.32
CA ALA A 89 0.37 21.26 8.37
C ALA A 89 -0.97 21.56 9.06
N TYR A 90 -1.43 20.66 9.93
CA TYR A 90 -2.64 20.89 10.74
C TYR A 90 -2.48 22.10 11.67
N GLN A 91 -1.35 22.21 12.36
CA GLN A 91 -1.06 23.36 13.23
C GLN A 91 -0.98 24.67 12.45
N GLU A 92 -0.42 24.66 11.24
CA GLU A 92 -0.30 25.84 10.38
C GLU A 92 -1.67 26.36 9.94
N ILE A 93 -2.57 25.47 9.52
CA ILE A 93 -3.95 25.84 9.17
C ILE A 93 -4.67 26.49 10.37
N MET A 94 -4.45 25.98 11.58
CA MET A 94 -5.02 26.57 12.80
C MET A 94 -4.46 27.97 13.10
N ARG A 95 -3.18 28.22 12.79
CA ARG A 95 -2.55 29.54 12.95
C ARG A 95 -3.02 30.56 11.92
N MET A 96 -3.50 30.13 10.76
CA MET A 96 -4.04 31.03 9.73
C MET A 96 -5.43 31.60 10.05
N GLN A 97 -6.19 30.95 10.94
CA GLN A 97 -7.59 31.31 11.24
C GLN A 97 -7.77 32.18 12.49
N VAL A 98 -6.68 32.55 13.18
CA VAL A 98 -6.70 33.49 14.32
C VAL A 98 -6.37 34.91 13.92
#